data_AF-C1EGR1-F1
#
_entry.id   AF-C1EGR1-F1
#
_cell.length_a   1.000
_cell.length_b   1.000
_cell.length_c   1.000
_cell.angle_alpha   90.00
_cell.angle_beta   90.00
_cell.angle_gamma   90.00
#
_symmetry.space_group_name_H-M   'P 1'
#
loop_
_entity.id
_entity.type
_entity.pdbx_description
1 polymer ?
#
loop_
_entity_poly.entity_id
_entity_poly.type
_entity_poly.pdbx_seq_one_letter_code
_entity_poly.pdbx_strand_id
1 'polypeptide(L)' 'YGPRYRQVENAVKAKYPGIESEGVPTQNTSGAFEVVVDGELIHSKLNGDGYVDSMEKLEKILAAIGAKM' A
#
# COMPACT_ATOMS: atom_id res chain seq x y z
N TYR A 1 4.41 -4.96 -10.86
CA TYR A 1 3.94 -4.18 -9.69
C TYR A 1 4.92 -3.13 -9.19
N GLY A 2 6.23 -3.24 -9.45
CA GLY A 2 7.23 -2.26 -9.00
C GLY A 2 6.88 -0.77 -9.19
N PRO A 3 6.41 -0.32 -10.37
CA PRO A 3 6.01 1.09 -10.55
C PRO A 3 4.85 1.51 -9.63
N ARG A 4 3.85 0.64 -9.44
CA ARG A 4 2.69 0.90 -8.56
C ARG A 4 3.07 0.87 -7.08
N TYR A 5 3.97 -0.04 -6.68
CA TYR A 5 4.56 -0.01 -5.34
C TYR A 5 5.25 1.32 -5.06
N ARG A 6 6.14 1.75 -5.97
CA ARG A 6 6.86 3.04 -5.82
C ARG A 6 5.92 4.23 -5.75
N GLN A 7 4.81 4.21 -6.48
CA GLN A 7 3.80 5.28 -6.40
C GLN A 7 3.21 5.39 -4.99
N VAL A 8 2.76 4.26 -4.42
CA VAL A 8 2.20 4.23 -3.06
C VAL A 8 3.29 4.61 -2.04
N GLU A 9 4.47 4.01 -2.15
CA GLU A 9 5.61 4.27 -1.26
C GLU A 9 5.99 5.76 -1.26
N ASN A 10 6.10 6.39 -2.43
CA ASN A 10 6.42 7.81 -2.54
C ASN A 10 5.33 8.70 -1.92
N ALA A 11 4.06 8.36 -2.12
CA ALA A 11 2.95 9.09 -1.50
C ALA A 11 2.96 9.00 0.02
N VAL A 12 3.26 7.80 0.57
CA VAL A 12 3.42 7.59 2.01
C VAL A 12 4.60 8.42 2.54
N LYS A 13 5.78 8.31 1.92
CA LYS A 13 6.99 9.06 2.34
C LYS A 13 6.82 10.56 2.23
N ALA A 14 6.04 11.05 1.25
CA ALA A 14 5.75 12.47 1.09
C ALA A 14 4.83 13.01 2.19
N LYS A 15 3.82 12.23 2.61
CA LYS A 15 2.85 12.66 3.63
C LYS A 15 3.35 12.42 5.06
N TYR A 16 4.08 11.33 5.26
CA TYR A 16 4.56 10.88 6.57
C TYR A 16 6.08 10.62 6.50
N PRO A 17 6.90 11.69 6.56
CA PRO A 17 8.34 11.54 6.51
C PRO A 17 8.82 10.74 7.73
N GLY A 18 9.65 9.71 7.49
CA GLY A 18 10.22 8.87 8.53
C GLY A 18 9.49 7.55 8.80
N ILE A 19 8.38 7.27 8.12
CA ILE A 19 7.77 5.93 8.17
C ILE A 19 8.62 4.92 7.39
N GLU A 20 8.86 3.77 8.01
CA GLU A 20 9.47 2.62 7.36
C GLU A 20 8.47 1.93 6.43
N SER A 21 8.91 1.58 5.23
CA SER A 21 8.10 0.84 4.24
C SER A 21 8.99 -0.16 3.53
N GLU A 22 8.46 -1.37 3.33
CA GLU A 22 9.14 -2.45 2.62
C GLU A 22 8.21 -3.05 1.56
N GLY A 23 8.76 -3.33 0.39
CA GLY A 23 8.07 -4.02 -0.70
C GLY A 23 8.61 -5.42 -0.87
N VAL A 24 7.90 -6.44 -0.38
CA VAL A 24 8.31 -7.84 -0.52
C VAL A 24 7.63 -8.46 -1.75
N PRO A 25 8.39 -8.91 -2.78
CA PRO A 25 7.82 -9.61 -3.91
C PRO A 25 7.30 -10.98 -3.46
N THR A 26 6.11 -11.36 -3.92
CA THR A 26 5.54 -12.69 -3.66
C THR A 26 6.27 -13.74 -4.49
N GLN A 27 6.81 -14.78 -3.82
CA GLN A 27 7.60 -15.83 -4.49
C GLN A 27 6.75 -16.75 -5.37
N ASN A 28 5.54 -17.12 -4.92
CA ASN A 28 4.70 -18.14 -5.56
C ASN A 28 3.34 -17.63 -6.03
N THR A 29 3.03 -16.35 -5.76
CA THR A 29 1.72 -15.76 -6.08
C THR A 29 1.90 -14.68 -7.12
N SER A 30 1.24 -14.83 -8.27
CA SER A 30 1.19 -13.77 -9.27
C SER A 30 -0.01 -12.86 -9.01
N GLY A 31 0.10 -11.61 -9.45
CA GLY A 31 -1.04 -10.70 -9.42
C GLY A 31 -1.38 -10.08 -8.06
N ALA A 32 -0.61 -10.37 -7.01
CA ALA A 32 -0.81 -9.81 -5.67
C ALA A 32 -0.38 -8.33 -5.59
N PHE A 33 -1.10 -7.56 -4.78
CA PHE A 33 -0.69 -6.24 -4.34
C PHE A 33 -1.39 -5.97 -3.01
N GLU A 34 -0.70 -6.31 -1.93
CA GLU A 34 -1.21 -6.29 -0.57
C GLU A 34 -0.53 -5.16 0.18
N VAL A 35 -1.31 -4.31 0.83
CA VAL A 35 -0.80 -3.21 1.65
C VAL A 35 -1.24 -3.46 3.08
N VAL A 36 -0.25 -3.64 3.93
CA VAL A 36 -0.42 -3.90 5.36
C VAL A 36 0.15 -2.72 6.13
N VAL A 37 -0.60 -2.23 7.11
CA VAL A 37 -0.22 -1.13 7.99
C VAL A 37 -0.32 -1.64 9.43
N ASP A 38 0.80 -1.69 10.15
CA ASP A 38 0.89 -2.25 11.51
C ASP A 38 0.19 -3.61 11.70
N GLY A 39 0.37 -4.51 10.73
CA GLY A 39 -0.22 -5.86 10.75
C GLY A 39 -1.67 -5.94 10.27
N GLU A 40 -2.32 -4.82 9.94
CA GLU A 40 -3.68 -4.78 9.41
C GLU A 40 -3.68 -4.68 7.87
N LEU A 41 -4.43 -5.55 7.20
CA LEU A 41 -4.56 -5.56 5.74
C LEU A 41 -5.52 -4.44 5.29
N ILE A 42 -4.97 -3.38 4.70
CA ILE A 42 -5.73 -2.18 4.31
C ILE A 42 -6.18 -2.22 2.85
N HIS A 43 -5.36 -2.79 1.97
CA HIS A 43 -5.68 -2.95 0.55
C HIS A 43 -5.24 -4.32 0.09
N SER A 44 -6.12 -5.01 -0.62
CA SER A 44 -5.84 -6.33 -1.16
C SER A 44 -6.33 -6.46 -2.58
N LYS A 45 -5.37 -6.57 -3.51
CA LYS A 45 -5.73 -6.86 -4.90
C LYS A 45 -6.32 -8.26 -5.03
N LEU A 46 -5.84 -9.23 -4.24
CA LEU A 46 -6.36 -10.60 -4.29
C LEU A 46 -7.79 -10.69 -3.74
N ASN A 47 -8.16 -9.85 -2.77
CA ASN A 47 -9.53 -9.82 -2.22
C ASN A 47 -10.49 -8.90 -2.99
N GLY A 48 -10.07 -8.37 -4.15
CA GLY A 48 -10.97 -7.66 -5.06
C GLY A 48 -10.85 -6.13 -5.05
N ASP A 49 -9.97 -5.52 -4.25
CA ASP A 49 -9.79 -4.05 -4.27
C ASP A 49 -9.14 -3.55 -5.58
N GLY A 50 -8.59 -4.47 -6.38
CA GLY A 50 -7.93 -4.17 -7.64
C GLY A 50 -6.61 -3.43 -7.46
N TYR A 51 -6.21 -2.65 -8.46
CA TYR A 51 -5.02 -1.80 -8.34
C TYR A 51 -5.29 -0.57 -7.47
N VAL A 52 -4.26 -0.02 -6.83
CA VAL A 52 -4.30 1.33 -6.25
C VAL A 52 -4.11 2.34 -7.37
N ASP A 53 -5.18 2.60 -8.12
CA ASP A 53 -5.19 3.38 -9.37
C ASP A 53 -6.06 4.64 -9.30
N SER A 54 -6.66 4.91 -8.15
CA SER A 54 -7.45 6.11 -7.88
C SER A 54 -6.98 6.79 -6.61
N MET A 55 -7.25 8.09 -6.52
CA MET A 55 -6.96 8.89 -5.32
C MET A 55 -7.69 8.33 -4.09
N GLU A 56 -8.93 7.90 -4.22
CA GLU A 56 -9.72 7.32 -3.13
C GLU A 56 -9.02 6.10 -2.49
N LYS A 57 -8.52 5.17 -3.31
CA LYS A 57 -7.80 3.99 -2.80
C LYS A 57 -6.47 4.37 -2.14
N LEU A 58 -5.77 5.35 -2.69
CA LEU A 58 -4.54 5.84 -2.08
C LEU A 58 -4.83 6.55 -0.75
N GLU A 59 -5.87 7.36 -0.69
CA GLU A 59 -6.31 8.06 0.51
C GLU A 59 -6.73 7.10 1.62
N LYS A 60 -7.41 5.99 1.29
CA LYS A 60 -7.72 4.91 2.25
C LYS A 60 -6.46 4.41 2.96
N ILE A 61 -5.39 4.15 2.20
CA ILE A 61 -4.11 3.68 2.74
C ILE A 61 -3.47 4.76 3.63
N LEU A 62 -3.42 6.00 3.14
CA LEU A 62 -2.83 7.12 3.89
C LEU A 62 -3.61 7.41 5.18
N ALA A 63 -4.95 7.32 5.14
CA ALA A 63 -5.80 7.51 6.31
C ALA A 63 -5.58 6.41 7.35
N ALA A 64 -5.45 5.15 6.92
CA ALA A 64 -5.14 4.05 7.81
C ALA A 64 -3.80 4.25 8.51
N ILE A 65 -2.77 4.70 7.79
CA ILE A 65 -1.47 5.06 8.38
C ILE A 65 -1.63 6.20 9.40
N GLY A 66 -2.27 7.30 9.02
CA GLY A 66 -2.48 8.44 9.91
C GLY A 66 -3.29 8.14 11.16
N ALA A 67 -4.16 7.12 11.13
CA ALA A 67 -4.94 6.67 12.28
C ALA A 67 -4.12 5.84 13.29
N LYS A 68 -2.92 5.37 12.90
CA LYS A 68 -2.02 4.56 13.76
C LYS A 68 -0.85 5.39 14.33
N MET A 69 -0.73 6.67 13.95
CA MET A 69 0.28 7.60 14.45
C MET A 69 -0.09 8.24 15.78
#